data_AF-A0A133VHE4-F1
#
_entry.id   AF-A0A133VHE4-F1
#
_cell.length_a   1.000
_cell.length_b   1.000
_cell.length_c   1.000
_cell.angle_alpha   90.00
_cell.angle_beta   90.00
_cell.angle_gamma   90.00
#
_symmetry.space_group_name_H-M   'P 1'
#
loop_
_entity.id
_entity.type
_entity.pdbx_description
1 polymer ?
#
loop_
_entity_poly.entity_id
_entity_poly.type
_entity_poly.pdbx_seq_one_letter_code
_entity_poly.pdbx_strand_id
1 'polypeptide(L)'
;MIAENINDNQYSIDDFTNIVGEIDKSLVSIDSTSSKDKYDFKVSKDAQPPFDKFHAMLENVPGFKETWEHKRKDMADDSQSGYDLSLATFMAKSGANFTEQEMVNTLIKNRMKFGNHIDKIKRKRYYARTIKKARQAVETEKIHDRLDDYKLLTSEERKKERGKIRNELSKALGVKIDRIIKYKFGESGEKSEYLIHSNDEIISLPDVTYLIHQRKFDKIVADMLGYRMKHIKSKRWRDISQYLLDVCYLIDLGEAGTTYGMVVDNFEKYLETWGCPVKDDEINKEALYMKMREKEPFIDDDWLYIHFTHYLTHLNRTTSIRKKASDIVKIFKRLGFEKKQVRYKSNQNWETRRYWKIRYNNIRRLVKNHEN
;
A
#
# COMPACT_ATOMS: atom_id res chain seq x y z
N MET A 1 -6.08 -33.15 41.71
CA MET A 1 -5.75 -34.53 41.32
C MET A 1 -6.98 -35.05 40.60
N ILE A 2 -7.03 -35.32 39.30
CA ILE A 2 -6.03 -35.90 38.38
C ILE A 2 -6.18 -35.21 37.00
N ALA A 3 -5.07 -35.19 36.27
CA ALA A 3 -4.87 -34.55 34.99
C ALA A 3 -5.31 -35.41 33.79
N GLU A 4 -5.46 -34.72 32.66
CA GLU A 4 -5.23 -35.14 31.26
C GLU A 4 -6.23 -36.08 30.56
N ASN A 5 -6.93 -35.53 29.57
CA ASN A 5 -6.76 -35.98 28.18
C ASN A 5 -7.25 -34.89 27.20
N ILE A 6 -6.30 -34.25 26.53
CA ILE A 6 -6.51 -33.44 25.33
C ILE A 6 -6.45 -34.43 24.17
N ASN A 7 -7.48 -34.50 23.32
CA ASN A 7 -7.31 -35.11 22.01
C ASN A 7 -8.13 -34.40 20.92
N ASP A 8 -7.37 -34.03 19.89
CA ASP A 8 -7.66 -33.51 18.56
C ASP A 8 -9.09 -33.60 18.01
N ASN A 9 -9.69 -32.42 17.76
CA ASN A 9 -10.78 -32.26 16.78
C ASN A 9 -10.21 -32.37 15.36
N GLN A 10 -10.19 -33.58 14.80
CA GLN A 10 -10.12 -33.80 13.36
C GLN A 10 -11.54 -33.79 12.80
N TYR A 11 -11.91 -32.72 12.09
CA TYR A 11 -13.13 -32.70 11.28
C TYR A 11 -12.96 -33.67 10.10
N SER A 12 -13.95 -34.54 9.88
CA SER A 12 -13.99 -35.44 8.72
C SER A 12 -14.64 -34.75 7.53
N ILE A 13 -14.25 -35.13 6.32
CA ILE A 13 -14.91 -34.69 5.06
C ILE A 13 -16.42 -34.99 5.07
N ASP A 14 -16.84 -35.97 5.86
CA ASP A 14 -18.24 -36.35 6.02
C ASP A 14 -19.07 -35.30 6.78
N ASP A 15 -18.45 -34.44 7.60
CA ASP A 15 -19.13 -33.38 8.36
C ASP A 15 -19.73 -32.30 7.44
N PHE A 16 -19.31 -32.24 6.17
CA PHE A 16 -19.78 -31.26 5.17
C PHE A 16 -20.81 -31.83 4.18
N THR A 17 -21.16 -33.12 4.28
CA THR A 17 -22.05 -33.77 3.31
C THR A 17 -23.51 -33.27 3.39
N ASN A 18 -23.90 -32.68 4.53
CA ASN A 18 -25.28 -32.20 4.74
C ASN A 18 -25.48 -30.68 4.50
N ILE A 19 -24.46 -29.94 4.04
CA ILE A 19 -24.59 -28.49 3.74
C ILE A 19 -24.64 -28.21 2.23
N VAL A 20 -24.41 -29.20 1.37
CA VAL A 20 -24.55 -29.05 -0.09
C VAL A 20 -25.96 -29.44 -0.54
N GLY A 21 -26.96 -28.77 0.06
CA GLY A 21 -28.34 -28.80 -0.40
C GLY A 21 -28.57 -27.74 -1.48
N GLU A 22 -28.90 -28.20 -2.68
CA GLU A 22 -29.45 -27.42 -3.81
C GLU A 22 -28.61 -26.23 -4.32
N ILE A 23 -27.45 -26.54 -4.91
CA ILE A 23 -26.95 -25.70 -6.01
C ILE A 23 -27.80 -26.05 -7.24
N ASP A 24 -28.57 -25.07 -7.68
CA ASP A 24 -29.38 -25.11 -8.90
C ASP A 24 -28.55 -25.64 -10.09
N LYS A 25 -28.93 -26.82 -10.59
CA LYS A 25 -28.28 -27.48 -11.73
C LYS A 25 -28.43 -26.68 -13.04
N SER A 26 -29.22 -25.59 -13.05
CA SER A 26 -29.26 -24.63 -14.15
C SER A 26 -28.03 -23.71 -14.22
N LEU A 27 -27.23 -23.60 -13.14
CA LEU A 27 -26.02 -22.76 -13.08
C LEU A 27 -24.72 -23.51 -13.45
N VAL A 28 -24.80 -24.80 -13.76
CA VAL A 28 -23.65 -25.61 -14.21
C VAL A 28 -23.90 -26.18 -15.61
N SER A 29 -24.24 -25.31 -16.56
CA SER A 29 -23.88 -25.52 -17.95
C SER A 29 -22.45 -24.99 -18.16
N ILE A 30 -21.45 -25.74 -17.69
CA ILE A 30 -20.09 -25.56 -18.21
C ILE A 30 -20.14 -26.13 -19.63
N ASP A 31 -20.39 -25.23 -20.58
CA ASP A 31 -20.20 -25.47 -22.00
C ASP A 31 -18.80 -26.06 -22.21
N SER A 32 -18.75 -27.36 -22.43
CA SER A 32 -17.55 -28.11 -22.79
C SER A 32 -17.22 -27.97 -24.29
N THR A 33 -17.76 -26.95 -24.96
CA THR A 33 -17.65 -26.79 -26.42
C THR A 33 -17.68 -25.32 -26.87
N SER A 34 -16.70 -24.48 -26.45
CA SER A 34 -16.18 -23.36 -27.28
C SER A 34 -15.03 -22.59 -26.60
N SER A 35 -13.78 -22.98 -26.88
CA SER A 35 -12.66 -22.01 -26.91
C SER A 35 -11.56 -22.55 -27.83
N LYS A 36 -11.87 -22.70 -29.12
CA LYS A 36 -10.80 -22.83 -30.12
C LYS A 36 -10.07 -21.49 -30.15
N ASP A 37 -8.87 -21.50 -29.58
CA ASP A 37 -7.81 -20.49 -29.65
C ASP A 37 -7.88 -19.27 -28.70
N LYS A 38 -7.73 -19.54 -27.40
CA LYS A 38 -7.21 -18.55 -26.42
C LYS A 38 -5.73 -18.19 -26.62
N TYR A 39 -4.98 -18.98 -27.40
CA TYR A 39 -3.52 -18.85 -27.54
C TYR A 39 -3.13 -18.91 -29.02
N ASP A 40 -2.37 -17.91 -29.47
CA ASP A 40 -1.97 -17.67 -30.86
C ASP A 40 -0.80 -18.54 -31.35
N PHE A 41 -0.46 -19.61 -30.61
CA PHE A 41 0.55 -20.57 -31.02
C PHE A 41 -0.03 -21.98 -31.17
N LYS A 42 0.59 -22.74 -32.06
CA LYS A 42 0.31 -24.13 -32.36
C LYS A 42 1.24 -25.04 -31.56
N VAL A 43 0.73 -26.22 -31.25
CA VAL A 43 1.46 -27.28 -30.57
C VAL A 43 1.48 -28.47 -31.53
N SER A 44 2.67 -28.88 -31.95
CA SER A 44 2.89 -30.02 -32.83
C SER A 44 4.06 -30.86 -32.35
N LYS A 45 3.96 -32.19 -32.47
CA LYS A 45 5.08 -33.10 -32.15
C LYS A 45 6.27 -32.91 -33.09
N ASP A 46 6.01 -32.44 -34.31
CA ASP A 46 7.03 -32.22 -35.34
C ASP A 46 7.69 -30.84 -35.22
N ALA A 47 7.33 -30.08 -34.18
CA ALA A 47 7.87 -28.75 -33.95
C ALA A 47 9.41 -28.77 -33.90
N GLN A 48 10.02 -27.85 -34.65
CA GLN A 48 11.46 -27.63 -34.65
C GLN A 48 11.79 -26.25 -34.08
N PRO A 49 12.85 -26.13 -33.26
CA PRO A 49 13.41 -24.83 -32.90
C PRO A 49 13.72 -24.01 -34.16
N PRO A 50 13.62 -22.67 -34.12
CA PRO A 50 14.09 -21.83 -35.23
C PRO A 50 15.60 -22.05 -35.43
N PHE A 51 16.00 -22.62 -36.57
CA PHE A 51 17.35 -23.13 -36.78
C PHE A 51 18.44 -22.10 -36.43
N ASP A 52 18.41 -20.92 -37.08
CA ASP A 52 19.44 -19.89 -36.90
C ASP A 52 19.53 -19.39 -35.45
N LYS A 53 18.39 -18.99 -34.87
CA LYS A 53 18.36 -18.48 -33.49
C LYS A 53 18.77 -19.56 -32.49
N PHE A 54 18.34 -20.81 -32.70
CA PHE A 54 18.65 -21.92 -31.81
C PHE A 54 20.15 -22.28 -31.84
N HIS A 55 20.74 -22.35 -33.03
CA HIS A 55 22.19 -22.56 -33.18
C HIS A 55 22.98 -21.41 -32.55
N ALA A 56 22.59 -20.16 -32.81
CA ALA A 56 23.22 -19.01 -32.18
C ALA A 56 23.16 -19.08 -30.64
N MET A 57 22.04 -19.55 -30.06
CA MET A 57 21.92 -19.75 -28.61
C MET A 57 22.86 -20.84 -28.08
N LEU A 58 23.00 -21.97 -28.78
CA LEU A 58 23.90 -23.06 -28.38
C LEU A 58 25.37 -22.63 -28.35
N GLU A 59 25.76 -21.73 -29.24
CA GLU A 59 27.13 -21.27 -29.38
C GLU A 59 27.46 -20.09 -28.46
N ASN A 60 26.53 -19.15 -28.31
CA ASN A 60 26.84 -17.83 -27.73
C ASN A 60 26.23 -17.58 -26.35
N VAL A 61 25.30 -18.42 -25.86
CA VAL A 61 24.66 -18.20 -24.56
C VAL A 61 25.19 -19.20 -23.52
N PRO A 62 25.99 -18.75 -22.54
CA PRO A 62 26.53 -19.62 -21.49
C PRO A 62 25.43 -20.35 -20.74
N GLY A 63 25.60 -21.66 -20.55
CA GLY A 63 24.64 -22.50 -19.84
C GLY A 63 23.45 -22.98 -20.69
N PHE A 64 23.21 -22.40 -21.88
CA PHE A 64 22.08 -22.80 -22.71
C PHE A 64 22.23 -24.22 -23.26
N LYS A 65 23.43 -24.57 -23.76
CA LYS A 65 23.73 -25.92 -24.26
C LYS A 65 23.62 -26.96 -23.16
N GLU A 66 24.14 -26.68 -21.98
CA GLU A 66 24.06 -27.56 -20.81
C GLU A 66 22.60 -27.72 -20.36
N THR A 67 21.79 -26.66 -20.42
CA THR A 67 20.35 -26.74 -20.13
C THR A 67 19.64 -27.58 -21.19
N TRP A 68 19.96 -27.38 -22.46
CA TRP A 68 19.39 -28.14 -23.56
C TRP A 68 19.71 -29.63 -23.45
N GLU A 69 20.92 -29.98 -23.02
CA GLU A 69 21.36 -31.37 -22.90
C GLU A 69 21.10 -32.01 -21.53
N HIS A 70 20.44 -31.30 -20.61
CA HIS A 70 20.19 -31.75 -19.23
C HIS A 70 21.49 -32.08 -18.46
N LYS A 71 22.54 -31.29 -18.71
CA LYS A 71 23.88 -31.45 -18.12
C LYS A 71 24.21 -30.39 -17.06
N ARG A 72 23.26 -29.51 -16.72
CA ARG A 72 23.45 -28.49 -15.68
C ARG A 72 23.47 -29.13 -14.29
N LYS A 73 24.47 -28.78 -13.48
CA LYS A 73 24.65 -29.29 -12.11
C LYS A 73 24.20 -28.31 -11.02
N ASP A 74 23.92 -27.08 -11.41
CA ASP A 74 23.58 -25.96 -10.54
C ASP A 74 22.06 -25.70 -10.45
N MET A 75 21.24 -26.59 -11.00
CA MET A 75 19.78 -26.47 -10.99
C MET A 75 19.19 -27.07 -9.71
N ALA A 76 18.41 -26.25 -8.99
CA ALA A 76 17.66 -26.71 -7.82
C ALA A 76 16.44 -27.60 -8.17
N ASP A 77 15.90 -27.44 -9.39
CA ASP A 77 14.81 -28.24 -9.94
C ASP A 77 15.32 -28.93 -11.20
N ASP A 78 15.64 -30.22 -11.11
CA ASP A 78 16.12 -31.07 -12.20
C ASP A 78 14.98 -31.72 -13.01
N SER A 79 13.72 -31.34 -12.74
CA SER A 79 12.58 -31.84 -13.50
C SER A 79 12.55 -31.27 -14.91
N GLN A 80 11.85 -31.96 -15.82
CA GLN A 80 11.60 -31.45 -17.18
C GLN A 80 10.95 -30.05 -17.18
N SER A 81 10.11 -29.73 -16.19
CA SER A 81 9.54 -28.38 -16.06
C SER A 81 10.56 -27.32 -15.66
N GLY A 82 11.54 -27.69 -14.83
CA GLY A 82 12.68 -26.84 -14.48
C GLY A 82 13.50 -26.49 -15.71
N TYR A 83 13.88 -27.50 -16.51
CA TYR A 83 14.60 -27.29 -17.78
C TYR A 83 13.82 -26.43 -18.78
N ASP A 84 12.52 -26.67 -18.94
CA ASP A 84 11.71 -25.84 -19.84
C ASP A 84 11.68 -24.37 -19.42
N LEU A 85 11.53 -24.10 -18.12
CA LEU A 85 11.53 -22.73 -17.60
C LEU A 85 12.90 -22.07 -17.80
N SER A 86 13.98 -22.81 -17.56
CA SER A 86 15.35 -22.34 -17.81
C SER A 86 15.58 -21.99 -19.28
N LEU A 87 15.24 -22.89 -20.21
CA LEU A 87 15.33 -22.65 -21.65
C LEU A 87 14.48 -21.44 -22.07
N ALA A 88 13.25 -21.35 -21.60
CA ALA A 88 12.37 -20.21 -21.86
C ALA A 88 12.96 -18.89 -21.34
N THR A 89 13.61 -18.92 -20.18
CA THR A 89 14.25 -17.75 -19.57
C THR A 89 15.47 -17.30 -20.38
N PHE A 90 16.32 -18.23 -20.82
CA PHE A 90 17.42 -17.91 -21.74
C PHE A 90 16.92 -17.30 -23.04
N MET A 91 15.92 -17.90 -23.68
CA MET A 91 15.33 -17.35 -24.91
C MET A 91 14.72 -15.97 -24.69
N ALA A 92 14.02 -15.75 -23.57
CA ALA A 92 13.44 -14.45 -23.22
C ALA A 92 14.48 -13.36 -22.88
N LYS A 93 15.64 -13.77 -22.35
CA LYS A 93 16.76 -12.87 -22.03
C LYS A 93 17.62 -12.56 -23.26
N SER A 94 17.62 -13.45 -24.25
CA SER A 94 18.38 -13.28 -25.49
C SER A 94 17.93 -12.03 -26.26
N GLY A 95 18.87 -11.37 -26.95
CA GLY A 95 18.58 -10.28 -27.88
C GLY A 95 17.96 -10.73 -29.21
N ALA A 96 17.75 -12.04 -29.41
CA ALA A 96 17.31 -12.62 -30.67
C ALA A 96 15.79 -12.54 -30.93
N ASN A 97 15.02 -11.90 -30.04
CA ASN A 97 13.58 -11.67 -30.15
C ASN A 97 12.81 -12.94 -30.57
N PHE A 98 12.82 -13.96 -29.71
CA PHE A 98 12.01 -15.17 -29.92
C PHE A 98 10.51 -14.85 -29.81
N THR A 99 9.76 -15.26 -30.83
CA THR A 99 8.30 -15.27 -30.82
C THR A 99 7.77 -16.37 -29.89
N GLU A 100 6.50 -16.29 -29.48
CA GLU A 100 5.90 -17.33 -28.64
C GLU A 100 5.91 -18.70 -29.33
N GLN A 101 5.64 -18.75 -30.64
CA GLN A 101 5.67 -19.99 -31.42
C GLN A 101 7.07 -20.63 -31.45
N GLU A 102 8.12 -19.83 -31.62
CA GLU A 102 9.50 -20.33 -31.64
C GLU A 102 9.93 -20.87 -30.27
N MET A 103 9.56 -20.18 -29.19
CA MET A 103 9.80 -20.67 -27.83
C MET A 103 9.06 -22.00 -27.60
N VAL A 104 7.78 -22.07 -27.97
CA VAL A 104 6.97 -23.29 -27.85
C VAL A 104 7.61 -24.44 -28.61
N ASN A 105 8.01 -24.22 -29.87
CA ASN A 105 8.63 -25.26 -30.68
C ASN A 105 9.91 -25.80 -30.06
N THR A 106 10.74 -24.89 -29.52
CA THR A 106 12.00 -25.26 -28.85
C THR A 106 11.74 -26.11 -27.61
N LEU A 107 10.76 -25.72 -26.79
CA LEU A 107 10.38 -26.47 -25.60
C LEU A 107 9.76 -27.85 -25.93
N ILE A 108 8.93 -27.93 -26.98
CA ILE A 108 8.39 -29.21 -27.46
C ILE A 108 9.53 -30.13 -27.90
N LYS A 109 10.48 -29.62 -28.69
CA LYS A 109 11.60 -30.43 -29.16
C LYS A 109 12.48 -30.93 -28.01
N ASN A 110 12.76 -30.08 -27.00
CA ASN A 110 13.49 -30.53 -25.81
C ASN A 110 12.75 -31.66 -25.08
N ARG A 111 11.44 -31.49 -24.87
CA ARG A 111 10.60 -32.52 -24.23
C ARG A 111 10.54 -33.82 -25.02
N MET A 112 10.52 -33.76 -26.35
CA MET A 112 10.57 -34.95 -27.20
C MET A 112 11.92 -35.68 -27.08
N LYS A 113 13.01 -34.93 -26.88
CA LYS A 113 14.37 -35.49 -26.75
C LYS A 113 14.61 -36.24 -25.43
N PHE A 114 14.02 -35.80 -24.32
CA PHE A 114 14.27 -36.34 -22.96
C PHE A 114 13.01 -36.91 -22.27
N GLY A 115 12.02 -37.31 -23.06
CA GLY A 115 10.62 -37.42 -22.64
C GLY A 115 10.30 -38.24 -21.39
N ASN A 116 9.71 -37.57 -20.39
CA ASN A 116 8.98 -38.20 -19.27
C ASN A 116 7.50 -37.80 -19.19
N HIS A 117 7.01 -36.84 -19.99
CA HIS A 117 5.63 -36.32 -19.88
C HIS A 117 5.01 -35.87 -21.22
N ILE A 118 4.77 -36.82 -22.13
CA ILE A 118 4.17 -36.57 -23.45
C ILE A 118 2.78 -35.89 -23.35
N ASP A 119 2.01 -36.17 -22.30
CA ASP A 119 0.69 -35.55 -22.10
C ASP A 119 0.72 -34.03 -21.91
N LYS A 120 1.85 -33.51 -21.41
CA LYS A 120 2.04 -32.05 -21.27
C LYS A 120 2.30 -31.38 -22.61
N ILE A 121 2.82 -32.12 -23.60
CA ILE A 121 3.08 -31.58 -24.94
C ILE A 121 1.80 -31.04 -25.55
N LYS A 122 0.65 -31.69 -25.37
CA LYS A 122 -0.62 -31.25 -25.97
C LYS A 122 -1.24 -29.99 -25.32
N ARG A 123 -0.73 -29.52 -24.18
CA ARG A 123 -1.41 -28.52 -23.34
C ARG A 123 -0.91 -27.11 -23.65
N LYS A 124 -1.58 -26.37 -24.55
CA LYS A 124 -1.25 -24.95 -24.84
C LYS A 124 -1.07 -24.09 -23.58
N ARG A 125 -1.96 -24.24 -22.59
CA ARG A 125 -1.91 -23.53 -21.29
C ARG A 125 -0.59 -23.72 -20.54
N TYR A 126 0.05 -24.89 -20.66
CA TYR A 126 1.33 -25.17 -20.00
C TYR A 126 2.42 -24.23 -20.54
N TYR A 127 2.61 -24.20 -21.86
CA TYR A 127 3.63 -23.36 -22.50
C TYR A 127 3.38 -21.87 -22.30
N ALA A 128 2.12 -21.42 -22.42
CA ALA A 128 1.78 -20.03 -22.15
C ALA A 128 2.17 -19.60 -20.73
N ARG A 129 1.94 -20.46 -19.73
CA ARG A 129 2.34 -20.19 -18.33
C ARG A 129 3.86 -20.17 -18.18
N THR A 130 4.58 -21.09 -18.82
CA THR A 130 6.05 -21.16 -18.76
C THR A 130 6.69 -19.93 -19.39
N ILE A 131 6.26 -19.54 -20.59
CA ILE A 131 6.75 -18.34 -21.29
C ILE A 131 6.43 -17.07 -20.50
N LYS A 132 5.20 -16.95 -19.97
CA LYS A 132 4.83 -15.83 -19.11
C LYS A 132 5.74 -15.71 -17.88
N LYS A 133 6.00 -16.83 -17.20
CA LYS A 133 6.92 -16.85 -16.04
C LYS A 133 8.34 -16.44 -16.44
N ALA A 134 8.87 -16.97 -17.54
CA ALA A 134 10.19 -16.63 -18.04
C ALA A 134 10.32 -15.13 -18.35
N ARG A 135 9.38 -14.56 -19.11
CA ARG A 135 9.36 -13.12 -19.41
C ARG A 135 9.24 -12.25 -18.16
N GLN A 136 8.39 -12.66 -17.20
CA GLN A 136 8.27 -11.96 -15.92
C GLN A 136 9.57 -11.99 -15.11
N ALA A 137 10.30 -13.12 -15.11
CA ALA A 137 11.59 -13.22 -14.45
C ALA A 137 12.62 -12.27 -15.07
N VAL A 138 12.70 -12.23 -16.41
CA VAL A 138 13.60 -11.31 -17.14
C VAL A 138 13.24 -9.84 -16.90
N GLU A 139 11.95 -9.48 -16.92
CA GLU A 139 11.54 -8.10 -16.62
C GLU A 139 11.87 -7.72 -15.17
N THR A 140 11.69 -8.64 -14.22
CA THR A 140 12.06 -8.41 -12.81
C THR A 140 13.57 -8.19 -12.67
N GLU A 141 14.39 -8.99 -13.37
CA GLU A 141 15.85 -8.81 -13.42
C GLU A 141 16.21 -7.43 -14.00
N LYS A 142 15.63 -7.04 -15.15
CA LYS A 142 15.87 -5.72 -15.76
C LYS A 142 15.47 -4.55 -14.87
N ILE A 143 14.33 -4.66 -14.18
CA ILE A 143 13.91 -3.66 -13.19
C ILE A 143 14.97 -3.58 -12.09
N HIS A 144 15.52 -4.72 -11.67
CA HIS A 144 16.54 -4.74 -10.64
C HIS A 144 17.83 -4.09 -11.09
N ASP A 145 18.30 -4.39 -12.30
CA ASP A 145 19.50 -3.79 -12.88
C ASP A 145 19.36 -2.27 -12.96
N ARG A 146 18.21 -1.77 -13.45
CA ARG A 146 17.95 -0.31 -13.53
C ARG A 146 17.94 0.38 -12.17
N LEU A 147 17.41 -0.28 -11.15
CA LEU A 147 17.40 0.22 -9.79
C LEU A 147 18.83 0.21 -9.19
N ASP A 148 19.65 -0.77 -9.56
CA ASP A 148 21.05 -0.85 -9.12
C ASP A 148 21.91 0.21 -9.82
N ASP A 149 21.69 0.46 -11.12
CA ASP A 149 22.32 1.56 -11.87
C ASP A 149 21.99 2.92 -11.24
N TYR A 150 20.72 3.13 -10.85
CA TYR A 150 20.30 4.36 -10.18
C TYR A 150 21.06 4.63 -8.87
N LYS A 151 21.52 3.58 -8.18
CA LYS A 151 22.34 3.70 -6.97
C LYS A 151 23.68 4.37 -7.23
N LEU A 152 24.25 4.16 -8.42
CA LEU A 152 25.58 4.64 -8.81
C LEU A 152 25.55 6.10 -9.26
N LEU A 153 24.37 6.66 -9.50
CA LEU A 153 24.20 8.04 -9.95
C LEU A 153 24.57 9.06 -8.86
N THR A 154 25.06 10.22 -9.30
CA THR A 154 25.23 11.39 -8.44
C THR A 154 23.87 11.99 -8.03
N SER A 155 23.87 12.86 -7.02
CA SER A 155 22.63 13.51 -6.56
C SER A 155 21.93 14.34 -7.65
N GLU A 156 22.68 14.98 -8.55
CA GLU A 156 22.10 15.77 -9.65
C GLU A 156 21.51 14.88 -10.75
N GLU A 157 22.17 13.77 -11.08
CA GLU A 157 21.63 12.79 -12.03
C GLU A 157 20.38 12.12 -11.48
N ARG A 158 20.37 11.76 -10.19
CA ARG A 158 19.17 11.22 -9.51
C ARG A 158 17.97 12.17 -9.62
N LYS A 159 18.17 13.48 -9.44
CA LYS A 159 17.10 14.47 -9.62
C LYS A 159 16.50 14.43 -11.02
N LYS A 160 17.33 14.30 -12.07
CA LYS A 160 16.89 14.21 -13.47
C LYS A 160 16.16 12.90 -13.77
N GLU A 161 16.59 11.80 -13.15
CA GLU A 161 16.04 10.45 -13.37
C GLU A 161 14.83 10.11 -12.47
N ARG A 162 14.40 11.02 -11.57
CA ARG A 162 13.29 10.85 -10.62
C ARG A 162 12.00 10.27 -11.24
N GLY A 163 11.61 10.74 -12.42
CA GLY A 163 10.40 10.26 -13.09
C GLY A 163 10.52 8.81 -13.56
N LYS A 164 11.68 8.43 -14.08
CA LYS A 164 11.95 7.06 -14.57
C LYS A 164 12.05 6.08 -13.41
N ILE A 165 12.79 6.43 -12.34
CA ILE A 165 12.93 5.55 -11.19
C ILE A 165 11.60 5.32 -10.47
N ARG A 166 10.71 6.32 -10.42
CA ARG A 166 9.34 6.17 -9.89
C ARG A 166 8.54 5.11 -10.66
N ASN A 167 8.68 5.06 -11.98
CA ASN A 167 8.01 4.06 -12.80
C ASN A 167 8.58 2.66 -12.53
N GLU A 168 9.90 2.52 -12.40
CA GLU A 168 10.52 1.23 -12.05
C GLU A 168 10.13 0.76 -10.64
N LEU A 169 10.04 1.67 -9.67
CA LEU A 169 9.50 1.39 -8.33
C LEU A 169 8.06 0.90 -8.38
N SER A 170 7.22 1.52 -9.23
CA SER A 170 5.83 1.09 -9.40
C SER A 170 5.74 -0.36 -9.89
N LYS A 171 6.56 -0.72 -10.88
CA LYS A 171 6.64 -2.10 -11.38
C LYS A 171 7.18 -3.06 -10.32
N ALA A 172 8.22 -2.68 -9.59
CA ALA A 172 8.85 -3.51 -8.57
C ALA A 172 7.89 -3.85 -7.41
N LEU A 173 7.10 -2.87 -6.98
CA LEU A 173 6.11 -3.05 -5.91
C LEU A 173 4.81 -3.68 -6.42
N GLY A 174 4.51 -3.54 -7.71
CA GLY A 174 3.21 -3.89 -8.29
C GLY A 174 2.09 -2.92 -7.88
N VAL A 175 2.46 -1.72 -7.43
CA VAL A 175 1.55 -0.65 -7.02
C VAL A 175 1.89 0.58 -7.85
N LYS A 176 0.89 1.23 -8.46
CA LYS A 176 1.14 2.44 -9.23
C LYS A 176 1.55 3.59 -8.30
N ILE A 177 2.66 4.25 -8.58
CA ILE A 177 3.10 5.43 -7.83
C ILE A 177 3.09 6.63 -8.78
N ASP A 178 2.03 7.43 -8.71
CA ASP A 178 1.93 8.65 -9.51
C ASP A 178 2.78 9.77 -8.88
N ARG A 179 2.72 9.89 -7.55
CA ARG A 179 3.49 10.87 -6.78
C ARG A 179 3.64 10.41 -5.33
N ILE A 180 4.76 10.75 -4.71
CA ILE A 180 4.92 10.69 -3.26
C ILE A 180 5.16 12.11 -2.75
N ILE A 181 4.38 12.53 -1.77
CA ILE A 181 4.48 13.85 -1.16
C ILE A 181 4.93 13.68 0.28
N LYS A 182 5.90 14.48 0.71
CA LYS A 182 6.27 14.63 2.12
C LYS A 182 5.76 15.99 2.60
N TYR A 183 4.89 15.98 3.59
CA TYR A 183 4.53 17.16 4.37
C TYR A 183 5.41 17.23 5.61
N LYS A 184 5.96 18.41 5.89
CA LYS A 184 6.55 18.72 7.19
C LYS A 184 5.57 19.56 7.99
N PHE A 185 5.51 19.36 9.30
CA PHE A 185 4.68 20.15 10.22
C PHE A 185 5.28 20.12 11.63
N GLY A 186 4.79 21.01 12.51
CA GLY A 186 5.37 21.29 13.83
C GLY A 186 6.18 22.59 13.82
N GLU A 187 6.34 23.22 14.99
CA GLU A 187 6.94 24.56 15.15
C GLU A 187 8.36 24.66 14.55
N SER A 188 9.05 23.53 14.33
CA SER A 188 10.38 23.48 13.68
C SER A 188 10.45 22.45 12.54
N GLY A 189 9.31 21.99 12.02
CA GLY A 189 9.26 20.96 10.97
C GLY A 189 9.75 19.58 11.44
N GLU A 190 9.69 19.31 12.74
CA GLU A 190 10.18 18.06 13.34
C GLU A 190 9.30 16.84 13.04
N LYS A 191 8.07 17.05 12.56
CA LYS A 191 7.14 15.98 12.19
C LYS A 191 6.97 15.92 10.68
N SER A 192 6.64 14.74 10.17
CA SER A 192 6.36 14.57 8.76
C SER A 192 5.32 13.49 8.50
N GLU A 193 4.45 13.74 7.53
CA GLU A 193 3.48 12.81 6.98
C GLU A 193 3.79 12.61 5.50
N TYR A 194 3.54 11.41 4.98
CA TYR A 194 3.79 11.10 3.58
C TYR A 194 2.50 10.66 2.90
N LEU A 195 2.21 11.16 1.71
CA LEU A 195 1.09 10.70 0.90
C LEU A 195 1.60 10.03 -0.37
N ILE A 196 1.04 8.88 -0.71
CA ILE A 196 1.25 8.24 -2.01
C ILE A 196 -0.02 8.38 -2.83
N HIS A 197 0.10 9.04 -3.98
CA HIS A 197 -0.95 9.07 -4.98
C HIS A 197 -0.81 7.83 -5.86
N SER A 198 -1.86 7.02 -5.91
CA SER A 198 -1.93 5.78 -6.68
C SER A 198 -3.28 5.71 -7.38
N ASN A 199 -3.29 5.90 -8.70
CA ASN A 199 -4.53 6.09 -9.46
C ASN A 199 -5.33 7.28 -8.90
N ASP A 200 -6.58 7.05 -8.51
CA ASP A 200 -7.48 8.03 -7.90
C ASP A 200 -7.50 7.95 -6.36
N GLU A 201 -6.63 7.12 -5.78
CA GLU A 201 -6.53 6.96 -4.33
C GLU A 201 -5.30 7.66 -3.74
N ILE A 202 -5.46 8.07 -2.48
CA ILE A 202 -4.41 8.70 -1.69
C ILE A 202 -4.16 7.82 -0.46
N ILE A 203 -2.97 7.25 -0.39
CA ILE A 203 -2.53 6.42 0.72
C ILE A 203 -1.78 7.32 1.71
N SER A 204 -2.37 7.53 2.90
CA SER A 204 -1.78 8.34 3.96
C SER A 204 -0.83 7.51 4.82
N LEU A 205 0.46 7.85 4.82
CA LEU A 205 1.48 7.22 5.64
C LEU A 205 1.80 8.14 6.84
N PRO A 206 1.47 7.73 8.08
CA PRO A 206 1.61 8.59 9.26
C PRO A 206 3.01 9.14 9.51
N ASP A 207 4.04 8.40 9.13
CA ASP A 207 5.44 8.74 9.34
C ASP A 207 6.35 7.97 8.37
N VAL A 208 7.65 8.28 8.40
CA VAL A 208 8.66 7.66 7.52
C VAL A 208 8.82 6.16 7.75
N THR A 209 8.43 5.63 8.91
CA THR A 209 8.61 4.20 9.23
C THR A 209 7.78 3.30 8.32
N TYR A 210 6.70 3.82 7.73
CA TYR A 210 5.90 3.12 6.72
C TYR A 210 6.63 2.97 5.38
N LEU A 211 7.58 3.86 5.05
CA LEU A 211 8.44 3.70 3.88
C LEU A 211 9.66 2.81 4.18
N ILE A 212 10.17 2.86 5.42
CA ILE A 212 11.36 2.10 5.83
C ILE A 212 11.04 0.62 6.08
N HIS A 213 9.87 0.28 6.62
CA HIS A 213 9.53 -1.10 6.98
C HIS A 213 8.52 -1.72 6.01
N GLN A 214 8.96 -2.71 5.22
CA GLN A 214 8.12 -3.37 4.22
C GLN A 214 6.78 -3.86 4.77
N ARG A 215 6.75 -4.47 5.96
CA ARG A 215 5.50 -4.99 6.55
C ARG A 215 4.48 -3.89 6.83
N LYS A 216 4.93 -2.70 7.24
CA LYS A 216 4.03 -1.55 7.47
C LYS A 216 3.49 -1.01 6.15
N PHE A 217 4.36 -0.90 5.14
CA PHE A 217 3.98 -0.52 3.79
C PHE A 217 2.97 -1.50 3.19
N ASP A 218 3.25 -2.80 3.23
CA ASP A 218 2.39 -3.86 2.70
C ASP A 218 1.03 -3.88 3.40
N LYS A 219 1.01 -3.68 4.73
CA LYS A 219 -0.24 -3.61 5.48
C LYS A 219 -1.13 -2.48 5.00
N ILE A 220 -0.59 -1.27 4.80
CA ILE A 220 -1.40 -0.12 4.40
C ILE A 220 -1.82 -0.18 2.93
N VAL A 221 -0.96 -0.72 2.06
CA VAL A 221 -1.30 -1.01 0.66
C VAL A 221 -2.39 -2.07 0.56
N ALA A 222 -2.31 -3.14 1.37
CA ALA A 222 -3.33 -4.17 1.39
C ALA A 222 -4.68 -3.65 1.94
N ASP A 223 -4.64 -2.77 2.94
CA ASP A 223 -5.84 -2.15 3.53
C ASP A 223 -6.53 -1.18 2.55
N MET A 224 -5.75 -0.31 1.88
CA MET A 224 -6.30 0.71 0.99
C MET A 224 -6.62 0.16 -0.40
N LEU A 225 -5.71 -0.60 -1.00
CA LEU A 225 -5.82 -1.06 -2.39
C LEU A 225 -6.27 -2.53 -2.55
N GLY A 226 -6.46 -3.27 -1.46
CA GLY A 226 -6.79 -4.70 -1.52
C GLY A 226 -5.68 -5.58 -2.12
N TYR A 227 -4.46 -5.05 -2.23
CA TYR A 227 -3.33 -5.71 -2.88
C TYR A 227 -2.24 -6.07 -1.88
N ARG A 228 -1.87 -7.37 -1.81
CA ARG A 228 -0.71 -7.81 -1.02
C ARG A 228 0.53 -7.89 -1.91
N MET A 229 1.57 -7.16 -1.53
CA MET A 229 2.85 -7.18 -2.24
C MET A 229 3.56 -8.53 -2.09
N LYS A 230 4.35 -8.88 -3.10
CA LYS A 230 5.31 -9.98 -2.97
C LYS A 230 6.40 -9.58 -1.96
N HIS A 231 6.87 -10.57 -1.19
CA HIS A 231 7.96 -10.32 -0.26
C HIS A 231 9.24 -9.95 -1.01
N ILE A 232 9.93 -8.92 -0.52
CA ILE A 232 11.19 -8.42 -1.07
C ILE A 232 12.26 -8.61 0.00
N LYS A 233 13.41 -9.17 -0.36
CA LYS A 233 14.50 -9.43 0.60
C LYS A 233 14.92 -8.13 1.30
N SER A 234 15.22 -8.19 2.59
CA SER A 234 15.48 -7.01 3.43
C SER A 234 16.56 -6.06 2.89
N LYS A 235 17.67 -6.60 2.35
CA LYS A 235 18.73 -5.78 1.72
C LYS A 235 18.18 -4.97 0.56
N ARG A 236 17.36 -5.59 -0.29
CA ARG A 236 16.75 -4.94 -1.44
C ARG A 236 15.68 -3.93 -1.04
N TRP A 237 14.88 -4.25 -0.02
CA TRP A 237 13.91 -3.31 0.51
C TRP A 237 14.57 -2.02 1.02
N ARG A 238 15.75 -2.11 1.62
CA ARG A 238 16.51 -0.93 2.05
C ARG A 238 16.79 0.02 0.88
N ASP A 239 17.27 -0.50 -0.25
CA ASP A 239 17.51 0.30 -1.45
C ASP A 239 16.20 0.91 -1.98
N ILE A 240 15.14 0.10 -2.08
CA ILE A 240 13.80 0.58 -2.49
C ILE A 240 13.29 1.69 -1.58
N SER A 241 13.44 1.54 -0.26
CA SER A 241 12.99 2.56 0.70
C SER A 241 13.72 3.89 0.53
N GLN A 242 15.03 3.84 0.21
CA GLN A 242 15.79 5.03 -0.12
C GLN A 242 15.27 5.67 -1.41
N TYR A 243 15.02 4.87 -2.46
CA TYR A 243 14.52 5.41 -3.73
C TYR A 243 13.11 5.99 -3.61
N LEU A 244 12.24 5.42 -2.76
CA LEU A 244 10.93 6.00 -2.43
C LEU A 244 11.08 7.39 -1.79
N LEU A 245 12.08 7.57 -0.91
CA LEU A 245 12.40 8.88 -0.34
C LEU A 245 12.99 9.83 -1.39
N ASP A 246 13.84 9.32 -2.28
CA ASP A 246 14.45 10.12 -3.34
C ASP A 246 13.41 10.67 -4.32
N VAL A 247 12.29 9.97 -4.56
CA VAL A 247 11.20 10.46 -5.42
C VAL A 247 10.15 11.28 -4.68
N CYS A 248 10.30 11.50 -3.37
CA CYS A 248 9.39 12.35 -2.61
C CYS A 248 9.50 13.82 -3.04
N TYR A 249 8.35 14.45 -3.26
CA TYR A 249 8.22 15.89 -3.38
C TYR A 249 8.00 16.45 -1.98
N LEU A 250 8.94 17.28 -1.53
CA LEU A 250 8.75 18.06 -0.31
C LEU A 250 7.78 19.18 -0.63
N ILE A 251 6.65 19.21 0.06
CA ILE A 251 5.80 20.40 0.10
C ILE A 251 5.93 20.96 1.50
N ASP A 252 6.57 22.12 1.57
CA ASP A 252 6.57 22.95 2.76
C ASP A 252 5.25 23.74 2.75
N LEU A 253 4.18 23.07 3.15
CA LEU A 253 2.95 23.78 3.46
C LEU A 253 3.21 24.40 4.83
N GLY A 254 3.37 25.72 4.89
CA GLY A 254 3.01 26.45 6.09
C GLY A 254 1.63 25.98 6.57
N GLU A 255 1.38 26.03 7.88
CA GLU A 255 0.33 25.27 8.57
C GLU A 255 -1.03 25.26 7.83
N ALA A 256 -1.43 26.40 7.25
CA ALA A 256 -2.68 26.67 6.53
C ALA A 256 -3.09 25.68 5.40
N GLY A 257 -2.15 24.96 4.79
CA GLY A 257 -2.45 24.04 3.67
C GLY A 257 -2.92 22.63 4.09
N THR A 258 -2.89 22.31 5.37
CA THR A 258 -3.12 20.94 5.89
C THR A 258 -4.49 20.81 6.57
N THR A 259 -5.01 19.57 6.71
CA THR A 259 -6.22 19.33 7.55
C THR A 259 -5.97 19.75 9.01
N TYR A 260 -4.72 19.69 9.45
CA TYR A 260 -4.30 20.18 10.77
C TYR A 260 -4.41 21.71 10.86
N GLY A 261 -3.79 22.46 9.94
CA GLY A 261 -3.88 23.92 9.94
C GLY A 261 -5.30 24.42 9.69
N MET A 262 -6.07 23.79 8.81
CA MET A 262 -7.49 24.11 8.64
C MET A 262 -8.28 23.96 9.96
N VAL A 263 -7.97 22.95 10.78
CA VAL A 263 -8.58 22.77 12.11
C VAL A 263 -8.12 23.87 13.08
N VAL A 264 -6.85 24.26 13.04
CA VAL A 264 -6.30 25.35 13.86
C VAL A 264 -6.87 26.71 13.45
N ASP A 265 -6.84 27.07 12.16
CA ASP A 265 -7.40 28.32 11.60
C ASP A 265 -8.90 28.46 11.92
N ASN A 266 -9.67 27.37 11.82
CA ASN A 266 -11.09 27.40 12.15
C ASN A 266 -11.35 27.33 13.66
N PHE A 267 -10.36 26.93 14.46
CA PHE A 267 -10.47 26.98 15.90
C PHE A 267 -10.46 28.41 16.43
N GLU A 268 -9.62 29.27 15.86
CA GLU A 268 -9.61 30.70 16.18
C GLU A 268 -10.95 31.38 15.81
N LYS A 269 -11.40 31.22 14.56
CA LYS A 269 -12.70 31.72 14.08
C LYS A 269 -13.88 31.21 14.92
N TYR A 270 -13.79 29.98 15.41
CA TYR A 270 -14.77 29.42 16.32
C TYR A 270 -14.82 30.19 17.65
N LEU A 271 -13.67 30.51 18.24
CA LEU A 271 -13.60 31.28 19.49
C LEU A 271 -14.06 32.72 19.28
N GLU A 272 -13.71 33.35 18.16
CA GLU A 272 -14.18 34.69 17.78
C GLU A 272 -15.70 34.77 17.67
N THR A 273 -16.35 33.72 17.14
CA THR A 273 -17.82 33.64 17.06
C THR A 273 -18.48 33.75 18.43
N TRP A 274 -17.77 33.38 19.50
CA TRP A 274 -18.21 33.46 20.89
C TRP A 274 -17.58 34.64 21.65
N GLY A 275 -16.96 35.59 20.95
CA GLY A 275 -16.35 36.77 21.55
C GLY A 275 -15.02 36.53 22.27
N CYS A 276 -14.37 35.39 21.99
CA CYS A 276 -13.13 34.91 22.62
C CYS A 276 -13.22 34.85 24.16
N PRO A 277 -13.31 33.65 24.77
CA PRO A 277 -13.41 33.55 26.22
C PRO A 277 -12.17 34.18 26.88
N VAL A 278 -12.42 35.13 27.78
CA VAL A 278 -11.39 35.78 28.59
C VAL A 278 -11.38 35.14 29.97
N LYS A 279 -10.19 35.01 30.57
CA LYS A 279 -10.08 34.58 31.97
C LYS A 279 -10.66 35.70 32.83
N ASP A 280 -11.75 35.40 33.49
CA ASP A 280 -12.43 36.29 34.42
C ASP A 280 -12.30 35.68 35.82
N ASP A 281 -11.39 36.24 36.61
CA ASP A 281 -11.08 35.76 37.96
C ASP A 281 -12.25 35.99 38.94
N GLU A 282 -13.26 36.77 38.53
CA GLU A 282 -14.46 37.09 39.32
C GLU A 282 -15.73 36.44 38.77
N ILE A 283 -15.63 35.57 37.74
CA ILE A 283 -16.81 34.92 37.17
C ILE A 283 -17.51 34.07 38.23
N ASN A 284 -18.77 34.41 38.51
CA ASN A 284 -19.55 33.64 39.46
C ASN A 284 -19.97 32.28 38.87
N LYS A 285 -20.23 31.30 39.74
CA LYS A 285 -20.59 29.93 39.34
C LYS A 285 -21.85 29.87 38.48
N GLU A 286 -22.81 30.76 38.70
CA GLU A 286 -24.08 30.76 37.98
C GLU A 286 -23.87 31.20 36.51
N ALA A 287 -23.04 32.22 36.27
CA ALA A 287 -22.63 32.65 34.94
C ALA A 287 -21.84 31.55 34.22
N LEU A 288 -20.92 30.87 34.93
CA LEU A 288 -20.17 29.74 34.38
C LEU A 288 -21.10 28.57 34.00
N TYR A 289 -22.14 28.30 34.79
CA TYR A 289 -23.15 27.28 34.48
C TYR A 289 -24.01 27.65 33.26
N MET A 290 -24.32 28.93 33.05
CA MET A 290 -25.01 29.38 31.84
C MET A 290 -24.17 29.11 30.59
N LYS A 291 -22.88 29.45 30.60
CA LYS A 291 -21.95 29.11 29.50
C LYS A 291 -21.93 27.60 29.21
N MET A 292 -21.88 26.77 30.26
CA MET A 292 -21.89 25.31 30.12
C MET A 292 -23.21 24.76 29.57
N ARG A 293 -24.34 25.40 29.87
CA ARG A 293 -25.67 25.04 29.35
C ARG A 293 -25.77 25.37 27.86
N GLU A 294 -25.28 26.53 27.46
CA GLU A 294 -25.28 27.01 26.08
C GLU A 294 -24.21 26.34 25.20
N LYS A 295 -23.31 25.56 25.81
CA LYS A 295 -22.15 24.91 25.17
C LYS A 295 -21.14 25.93 24.62
N GLU A 296 -21.16 27.14 25.19
CA GLU A 296 -20.20 28.18 24.91
C GLU A 296 -18.81 27.74 25.38
N PRO A 297 -17.73 28.10 24.66
CA PRO A 297 -16.38 28.01 25.18
C PRO A 297 -16.21 28.81 26.48
N PHE A 298 -15.56 28.25 27.50
CA PHE A 298 -15.32 28.95 28.76
C PHE A 298 -13.96 28.61 29.35
N ILE A 299 -13.43 29.54 30.15
CA ILE A 299 -12.20 29.32 30.92
C ILE A 299 -12.59 29.06 32.37
N ASP A 300 -12.00 28.03 32.94
CA ASP A 300 -12.11 27.70 34.35
C ASP A 300 -10.70 27.30 34.83
N ASP A 301 -10.24 27.98 35.88
CA ASP A 301 -8.83 28.08 36.30
C ASP A 301 -7.91 28.53 35.15
N ASP A 302 -7.16 27.59 34.57
CA ASP A 302 -6.19 27.78 33.48
C ASP A 302 -6.50 26.88 32.28
N TRP A 303 -7.74 26.42 32.17
CA TRP A 303 -8.16 25.52 31.11
C TRP A 303 -9.27 26.16 30.29
N LEU A 304 -9.10 26.19 28.98
CA LEU A 304 -10.22 26.42 28.08
C LEU A 304 -10.97 25.12 27.90
N TYR A 305 -12.29 25.19 28.03
CA TYR A 305 -13.22 24.10 27.75
C TYR A 305 -14.02 24.40 26.48
N ILE A 306 -14.13 23.41 25.61
CA ILE A 306 -14.89 23.49 24.36
C ILE A 306 -15.80 22.28 24.16
N HIS A 307 -16.98 22.52 23.62
CA HIS A 307 -17.92 21.46 23.29
C HIS A 307 -17.65 20.90 21.89
N PHE A 308 -17.11 19.68 21.80
CA PHE A 308 -16.63 19.10 20.55
C PHE A 308 -17.66 19.04 19.41
N THR A 309 -18.90 18.62 19.70
CA THR A 309 -19.94 18.56 18.67
C THR A 309 -20.28 19.93 18.12
N HIS A 310 -20.16 20.97 18.96
CA HIS A 310 -20.46 22.33 18.55
C HIS A 310 -19.33 22.87 17.66
N TYR A 311 -18.08 22.68 18.07
CA TYR A 311 -16.91 22.96 17.23
C TYR A 311 -16.94 22.21 15.89
N LEU A 312 -17.23 20.90 15.90
CA LEU A 312 -17.32 20.11 14.67
C LEU A 312 -18.43 20.61 13.74
N THR A 313 -19.54 21.09 14.31
CA THR A 313 -20.63 21.70 13.53
C THR A 313 -20.19 23.02 12.92
N HIS A 314 -19.48 23.87 13.68
CA HIS A 314 -18.89 25.11 13.16
C HIS A 314 -17.91 24.80 12.02
N LEU A 315 -16.94 23.91 12.24
CA LEU A 315 -15.95 23.50 11.24
C LEU A 315 -16.60 23.01 9.94
N ASN A 316 -17.65 22.18 10.03
CA ASN A 316 -18.36 21.67 8.85
C ASN A 316 -19.22 22.72 8.14
N ARG A 317 -19.58 23.82 8.81
CA ARG A 317 -20.30 24.94 8.21
C ARG A 317 -19.36 25.93 7.54
N THR A 318 -18.19 26.14 8.13
CA THR A 318 -17.17 27.08 7.62
C THR A 318 -16.28 26.47 6.55
N THR A 319 -16.19 25.14 6.48
CA THR A 319 -15.43 24.43 5.45
C THR A 319 -16.36 23.76 4.45
N SER A 320 -16.02 23.83 3.15
CA SER A 320 -16.82 23.21 2.07
C SER A 320 -16.76 21.68 2.07
N ILE A 321 -16.07 21.06 3.03
CA ILE A 321 -15.83 19.62 3.09
C ILE A 321 -16.23 19.10 4.46
N ARG A 322 -17.24 18.23 4.50
CA ARG A 322 -17.68 17.57 5.73
C ARG A 322 -16.60 16.63 6.25
N LYS A 323 -16.12 16.86 7.48
CA LYS A 323 -15.08 16.05 8.13
C LYS A 323 -15.67 15.01 9.07
N LYS A 324 -15.03 13.84 9.13
CA LYS A 324 -15.40 12.78 10.08
C LYS A 324 -14.94 13.16 11.49
N ALA A 325 -15.81 12.92 12.47
CA ALA A 325 -15.50 13.18 13.87
C ALA A 325 -14.22 12.48 14.35
N SER A 326 -13.95 11.25 13.87
CA SER A 326 -12.77 10.47 14.21
C SER A 326 -11.45 11.18 13.86
N ASP A 327 -11.43 11.95 12.79
CA ASP A 327 -10.21 12.60 12.30
C ASP A 327 -9.93 13.87 13.10
N ILE A 328 -10.97 14.64 13.42
CA ILE A 328 -10.86 15.82 14.29
C ILE A 328 -10.48 15.42 15.72
N VAL A 329 -10.99 14.28 16.23
CA VAL A 329 -10.59 13.72 17.53
C VAL A 329 -9.09 13.40 17.57
N LYS A 330 -8.52 12.86 16.49
CA LYS A 330 -7.07 12.60 16.41
C LYS A 330 -6.27 13.91 16.45
N ILE A 331 -6.76 14.94 15.75
CA ILE A 331 -6.11 16.27 15.72
C ILE A 331 -6.19 16.95 17.10
N PHE A 332 -7.35 16.93 17.76
CA PHE A 332 -7.52 17.48 19.11
C PHE A 332 -6.57 16.84 20.13
N LYS A 333 -6.43 15.51 20.09
CA LYS A 333 -5.45 14.82 20.94
C LYS A 333 -4.01 15.25 20.62
N ARG A 334 -3.67 15.46 19.35
CA ARG A 334 -2.34 15.94 18.93
C ARG A 334 -2.05 17.38 19.38
N LEU A 335 -3.08 18.22 19.44
CA LEU A 335 -3.03 19.59 19.96
C LEU A 335 -2.96 19.66 21.50
N GLY A 336 -3.02 18.52 22.19
CA GLY A 336 -2.99 18.47 23.65
C GLY A 336 -4.35 18.69 24.32
N PHE A 337 -5.45 18.57 23.57
CA PHE A 337 -6.77 18.55 24.19
C PHE A 337 -7.04 17.21 24.89
N GLU A 338 -7.64 17.31 26.05
CA GLU A 338 -8.06 16.17 26.87
C GLU A 338 -9.58 16.16 27.03
N LYS A 339 -10.18 14.96 27.07
CA LYS A 339 -11.60 14.84 27.39
C LYS A 339 -11.80 15.04 28.89
N LYS A 340 -12.76 15.89 29.27
CA LYS A 340 -13.16 16.10 30.67
C LYS A 340 -14.68 16.08 30.79
N GLN A 341 -15.17 15.36 31.79
CA GLN A 341 -16.56 15.49 32.23
C GLN A 341 -16.65 16.63 33.25
N VAL A 342 -17.59 17.52 33.02
CA VAL A 342 -17.84 18.69 33.87
C VAL A 342 -19.28 18.61 34.34
N ARG A 343 -19.49 18.85 35.63
CA ARG A 343 -20.80 18.83 36.29
C ARG A 343 -21.22 20.25 36.60
N TYR A 344 -22.45 20.62 36.24
CA TYR A 344 -22.96 21.99 36.40
C TYR A 344 -24.43 21.96 36.81
N LYS A 345 -24.91 23.09 37.36
CA LYS A 345 -26.31 23.22 37.78
C LYS A 345 -27.12 23.85 36.64
N SER A 346 -28.25 23.23 36.31
CA SER A 346 -29.16 23.66 35.25
C SER A 346 -30.58 23.53 35.77
N ASN A 347 -31.34 24.63 35.81
CA ASN A 347 -32.72 24.69 36.31
C ASN A 347 -32.92 23.89 37.62
N GLN A 348 -32.06 24.16 38.63
CA GLN A 348 -32.03 23.51 39.95
C GLN A 348 -31.53 22.05 40.01
N ASN A 349 -31.33 21.38 38.88
CA ASN A 349 -30.77 20.02 38.81
C ASN A 349 -29.29 20.01 38.44
N TRP A 350 -28.58 18.95 38.84
CA TRP A 350 -27.20 18.74 38.42
C TRP A 350 -27.15 17.98 37.09
N GLU A 351 -26.50 18.56 36.09
CA GLU A 351 -26.22 17.95 34.79
C GLU A 351 -24.72 17.65 34.64
N THR A 352 -24.37 16.67 33.80
CA THR A 352 -22.98 16.35 33.46
C THR A 352 -22.82 16.39 31.95
N ARG A 353 -21.76 17.05 31.47
CA ARG A 353 -21.46 17.16 30.03
C ARG A 353 -19.99 16.89 29.76
N ARG A 354 -19.71 16.37 28.57
CA ARG A 354 -18.35 16.08 28.10
C ARG A 354 -17.81 17.27 27.31
N TYR A 355 -16.71 17.80 27.79
CA TYR A 355 -15.92 18.85 27.17
C TYR A 355 -14.57 18.29 26.72
N TRP A 356 -13.94 19.01 25.80
CA TRP A 356 -12.51 18.90 25.59
C TRP A 356 -11.86 20.11 26.21
N LYS A 357 -10.74 19.90 26.90
CA LYS A 357 -10.01 20.97 27.57
C LYS A 357 -8.57 21.04 27.11
N ILE A 358 -8.02 22.24 27.04
CA ILE A 358 -6.59 22.51 26.79
C ILE A 358 -6.14 23.63 27.73
N ARG A 359 -4.86 23.66 28.11
CA ARG A 359 -4.31 24.78 28.90
C ARG A 359 -4.50 26.08 28.14
N TYR A 360 -5.06 27.09 28.79
CA TYR A 360 -5.36 28.39 28.18
C TYR A 360 -4.11 29.06 27.59
N ASN A 361 -2.97 28.94 28.26
CA ASN A 361 -1.69 29.44 27.77
C ASN A 361 -1.18 28.73 26.49
N ASN A 362 -1.60 27.49 26.23
CA ASN A 362 -1.23 26.77 25.00
C ASN A 362 -1.97 27.33 23.78
N ILE A 363 -3.13 27.98 23.98
CA ILE A 363 -3.92 28.58 22.89
C ILE A 363 -3.26 29.85 22.38
N ARG A 364 -2.69 30.67 23.27
CA ARG A 364 -1.93 31.86 22.86
C ARG A 364 -0.73 31.52 21.97
N ARG A 365 -0.18 30.31 22.09
CA ARG A 365 0.86 29.81 21.17
C ARG A 365 0.28 29.32 19.84
N LEU A 366 -0.89 28.68 19.86
CA LEU A 366 -1.59 28.23 18.65
C LEU A 366 -2.11 29.39 17.78
N VAL A 367 -2.48 30.52 18.40
CA VAL A 367 -3.10 31.66 17.72
C VAL A 367 -2.07 32.71 17.27
N LYS A 368 -1.00 32.98 18.04
CA LYS A 368 0.00 34.01 17.68
C LYS A 368 0.96 33.64 16.55
N ASN A 369 1.02 32.38 16.13
CA ASN A 369 1.89 31.94 15.04
C ASN A 369 1.32 32.23 13.63
N HIS A 370 0.14 32.86 13.52
CA HIS A 370 -0.50 33.23 12.25
C HIS A 370 -0.36 34.72 11.86
N GLU A 371 0.30 35.55 12.67
CA GLU A 371 0.51 36.99 12.40
C GLU A 371 1.95 37.35 11.95
N ASN A 372 2.84 36.38 11.69
CA ASN A 372 4.19 36.64 11.16
C ASN A 372 4.49 35.89 9.86
#